data_AF-A0A7U3D2C9-F1
#
_entry.id   AF-A0A7U3D2C9-F1
#
_cell.length_a   1.000
_cell.length_b   1.000
_cell.length_c   1.000
_cell.angle_alpha   90.00
_cell.angle_beta   90.00
_cell.angle_gamma   90.00
#
_symmetry.space_group_name_H-M   'P 1'
#
loop_
_entity.id
_entity.type
_entity.pdbx_description
1 polymer ?
#
loop_
_entity_poly.entity_id
_entity_poly.type
_entity_poly.pdbx_seq_one_letter_code
_entity_poly.pdbx_strand_id
1 'polypeptide(L)'
;MHAFRSIVGVLALALGIYLIIINSLFIGAVALLFGGFMSVTGFTTPSGRQISGKINSLVYTNLRERGIDRIRKGTFHVSEDVFIASIDKIKDLFGKQAEMPEIGYDSLFLHCQSEAEAQKTLSLIASAGLNASVIQNKRDWQIKVEF
;
A
#
# COMPACT_ATOMS: atom_id res chain seq x y z
N MET A 1 6.59 14.89 0.57
CA MET A 1 6.02 15.74 1.64
C MET A 1 6.72 15.64 3.00
N HIS A 2 7.36 14.52 3.36
CA HIS A 2 8.07 14.39 4.66
C HIS A 2 9.25 15.34 4.82
N ALA A 3 10.15 15.41 3.84
CA ALA A 3 11.32 16.31 3.88
C ALA A 3 10.91 17.78 4.06
N PHE A 4 9.81 18.22 3.44
CA PHE A 4 9.30 19.58 3.58
C PHE A 4 8.87 19.89 5.03
N ARG A 5 8.12 18.98 5.68
CA ARG A 5 7.70 19.15 7.08
C ARG A 5 8.89 19.14 8.04
N SER A 6 9.88 18.29 7.81
CA SER A 6 11.11 18.25 8.60
C SER A 6 11.94 19.53 8.45
N ILE A 7 12.10 20.03 7.22
CA ILE A 7 12.84 21.28 6.93
C ILE A 7 12.13 22.48 7.57
N VAL A 8 10.80 22.58 7.42
CA VAL A 8 10.00 23.64 8.03
C VAL A 8 10.04 23.57 9.56
N GLY A 9 10.01 22.37 10.15
CA GLY A 9 10.16 22.17 11.60
C GLY A 9 11.52 22.63 12.13
N VAL A 10 12.61 22.29 11.45
CA VAL A 10 13.97 22.73 11.82
C VAL A 10 14.13 24.25 11.68
N LEU A 11 13.59 24.84 10.61
CA LEU A 11 13.60 26.29 10.42
C LEU A 11 12.78 27.03 11.49
N ALA A 12 11.62 26.50 11.87
CA ALA A 12 10.80 27.06 12.94
C ALA A 12 11.49 26.96 14.31
N LEU A 13 12.20 25.87 14.58
CA LEU A 13 13.02 25.73 15.79
C LEU A 13 14.16 26.76 15.83
N ALA A 14 14.91 26.92 14.73
CA ALA A 14 15.97 27.91 14.63
C ALA A 14 15.45 29.34 14.80
N LEU A 15 14.31 29.65 14.19
CA LEU A 15 13.63 30.95 14.34
C LEU A 15 13.15 31.18 15.77
N GLY A 16 12.61 30.15 16.43
CA GLY A 16 12.19 30.22 17.83
C GLY A 16 13.35 30.51 18.79
N ILE A 17 14.50 29.87 18.58
CA ILE A 17 15.73 30.14 19.35
C ILE A 17 16.21 31.58 19.10
N TYR A 18 16.21 32.04 17.85
CA TYR A 18 16.61 33.40 17.49
C TYR A 18 15.71 34.48 18.12
N LEU A 19 14.39 34.26 18.16
CA LEU A 19 13.44 35.19 18.77
C LEU A 19 13.56 35.27 20.29
N ILE A 20 13.95 34.18 20.96
CA ILE A 20 14.27 34.17 22.40
C ILE A 20 15.51 35.05 22.68
N ILE A 21 16.52 35.01 21.81
CA ILE A 21 17.74 35.83 21.93
C ILE A 21 17.41 37.33 21.80
N ILE A 22 16.43 37.70 20.98
CA ILE A 22 15.96 39.10 20.80
C ILE A 22 14.95 39.52 21.90
N ASN A 23 14.84 38.72 22.97
CA ASN A 23 13.99 39.00 24.14
C ASN A 23 12.47 38.92 23.85
N SER A 24 12.06 38.26 22.76
CA SER A 24 10.66 37.96 22.46
C SER A 24 10.29 36.54 22.93
N LEU A 25 10.30 36.36 24.24
CA LEU A 25 10.10 35.07 24.90
C LEU A 25 8.80 34.36 24.53
N PHE A 26 7.68 35.09 24.46
CA PHE A 26 6.36 34.50 24.17
C PHE A 26 6.29 33.95 22.73
N ILE A 27 6.73 34.73 21.74
CA ILE A 27 6.68 34.35 20.32
C ILE A 27 7.69 33.22 20.05
N GLY A 28 8.88 33.30 20.64
CA GLY A 28 9.90 32.27 20.51
C GLY A 28 9.48 30.92 21.13
N ALA A 29 8.80 30.94 22.28
CA ALA A 29 8.25 29.73 22.89
C ALA A 29 7.18 29.05 22.01
N VAL A 30 6.28 29.83 21.41
CA VAL A 30 5.25 29.31 20.49
C VAL A 30 5.91 28.71 19.23
N ALA A 31 6.91 29.40 18.66
CA ALA A 31 7.64 28.91 17.49
C ALA A 31 8.41 27.62 17.79
N LEU A 32 9.01 27.50 18.98
CA LEU A 32 9.69 26.27 19.42
C LEU A 32 8.72 25.09 19.60
N LEU A 33 7.57 25.31 20.23
CA LEU A 33 6.55 24.28 20.39
C LEU A 33 6.02 23.80 19.03
N PHE A 34 5.73 24.74 18.13
CA PHE A 34 5.27 24.43 16.78
C PHE A 34 6.34 23.70 15.96
N GLY A 35 7.58 24.18 15.99
CA GLY A 35 8.71 23.56 15.29
C GLY A 35 9.02 22.15 15.82
N GLY A 36 9.01 21.98 17.14
CA GLY A 36 9.20 20.68 17.79
C GLY A 36 8.11 19.68 17.40
N PHE A 37 6.84 20.10 17.43
CA PHE A 37 5.72 19.26 17.00
C PHE A 37 5.82 18.84 15.52
N MET A 38 6.14 19.78 14.64
CA MET A 38 6.31 19.53 13.19
C MET A 38 7.51 18.63 12.89
N SER A 39 8.62 18.79 13.61
CA SER A 39 9.79 17.92 13.49
C SER A 39 9.48 16.50 13.96
N VAL A 40 8.89 16.33 15.16
CA VAL A 40 8.53 15.01 15.69
C VAL A 40 7.58 14.29 14.74
N THR A 41 6.50 14.93 14.32
CA THR A 41 5.54 14.34 13.38
C THR A 41 6.16 14.08 12.00
N GLY A 42 7.09 14.92 11.55
CA GLY A 42 7.83 14.71 10.30
C GLY A 42 8.74 13.48 10.33
N PHE A 43 9.40 13.22 11.46
CA PHE A 43 10.32 12.08 11.63
C PHE A 43 9.61 10.77 12.00
N THR A 44 8.50 10.83 12.74
CA THR A 44 7.77 9.63 13.18
C THR A 44 6.74 9.12 12.18
N THR A 45 6.36 9.91 11.17
CA THR A 45 5.44 9.43 10.14
C THR A 45 6.14 8.36 9.28
N PRO A 46 5.69 7.10 9.29
CA PRO A 46 6.33 6.05 8.51
C PRO A 46 6.30 6.37 7.02
N SER A 47 7.40 6.07 6.34
CA SER A 47 7.51 6.32 4.91
C SER A 47 6.47 5.48 4.14
N GLY A 48 5.90 6.04 3.07
CA GLY A 48 4.91 5.33 2.23
C GLY A 48 5.40 3.95 1.75
N ARG A 49 6.72 3.76 1.61
CA ARG A 49 7.34 2.48 1.24
C ARG A 49 7.25 1.43 2.35
N GLN A 50 7.42 1.80 3.62
CA GLN A 50 7.27 0.90 4.76
C GLN A 50 5.80 0.51 4.98
N ILE A 51 4.88 1.45 4.75
CA ILE A 51 3.43 1.19 4.84
C ILE A 51 2.99 0.22 3.74
N SER A 52 3.37 0.49 2.49
CA SER A 52 3.03 -0.38 1.35
C SER A 52 3.61 -1.79 1.52
N GLY A 53 4.85 -1.95 2.00
CA GLY A 53 5.43 -3.26 2.28
C GLY A 53 4.67 -4.06 3.34
N LYS A 54 4.25 -3.40 4.44
CA LYS A 54 3.48 -4.05 5.51
C LYS A 54 2.07 -4.41 5.08
N ILE A 55 1.42 -3.54 4.29
CA ILE A 55 0.10 -3.83 3.70
C ILE A 55 0.24 -5.01 2.73
N ASN A 56 1.27 -5.01 1.88
CA ASN A 56 1.48 -6.08 0.91
C ASN A 56 1.64 -7.44 1.59
N SER A 57 2.46 -7.52 2.64
CA SER A 57 2.64 -8.77 3.39
C SER A 57 1.33 -9.21 4.07
N LEU A 58 0.56 -8.27 4.63
CA LEU A 58 -0.70 -8.57 5.29
C LEU A 58 -1.75 -9.08 4.30
N VAL A 59 -1.86 -8.46 3.13
CA VAL A 59 -2.78 -8.91 2.07
C VAL A 59 -2.37 -10.27 1.55
N TYR A 60 -1.08 -10.49 1.28
CA TYR A 60 -0.54 -11.78 0.86
C TYR A 60 -0.86 -12.90 1.87
N THR A 61 -0.58 -12.68 3.17
CA THR A 61 -0.85 -13.68 4.21
C THR A 61 -2.34 -14.00 4.30
N ASN A 62 -3.20 -12.99 4.30
CA ASN A 62 -4.66 -13.20 4.36
C ASN A 62 -5.18 -13.95 3.12
N LEU A 63 -4.70 -13.62 1.92
CA LEU A 63 -5.11 -14.30 0.70
C LEU A 63 -4.65 -15.75 0.70
N ARG A 64 -3.41 -16.00 1.12
CA ARG A 64 -2.85 -17.34 1.22
C ARG A 64 -3.64 -18.19 2.20
N GLU A 65 -3.89 -17.70 3.41
CA GLU A 65 -4.65 -18.43 4.43
C GLU A 65 -6.09 -18.71 3.98
N ARG A 66 -6.79 -17.72 3.43
CA ARG A 66 -8.16 -17.90 2.93
C ARG A 66 -8.24 -18.85 1.74
N GLY A 67 -7.28 -18.79 0.82
CA GLY A 67 -7.23 -19.70 -0.32
C GLY A 67 -6.99 -21.14 0.11
N ILE A 68 -6.02 -21.38 1.00
CA ILE A 68 -5.74 -22.71 1.55
C ILE A 68 -6.95 -23.25 2.31
N ASP A 69 -7.62 -22.43 3.13
CA ASP A 69 -8.82 -22.85 3.86
C ASP A 69 -9.96 -23.24 2.91
N ARG A 70 -10.13 -22.51 1.78
CA ARG A 70 -11.13 -22.85 0.75
C ARG A 70 -10.78 -24.13 -0.02
N ILE A 71 -9.50 -24.39 -0.30
CA ILE A 71 -9.03 -25.63 -0.91
C ILE A 71 -9.32 -26.80 0.03
N ARG A 72 -8.99 -26.67 1.32
CA ARG A 72 -9.25 -27.72 2.33
C ARG A 72 -10.74 -28.00 2.53
N LYS A 73 -11.59 -26.98 2.37
CA LYS A 73 -13.06 -27.12 2.39
C LYS A 73 -13.65 -27.70 1.11
N GLY A 74 -12.85 -27.93 0.06
CA GLY A 74 -13.31 -28.45 -1.23
C GLY A 74 -14.11 -27.44 -2.06
N THR A 75 -14.04 -26.15 -1.70
CA THR A 75 -14.72 -25.05 -2.43
C THR A 75 -13.86 -24.45 -3.54
N PHE A 76 -12.59 -24.84 -3.62
CA PHE A 76 -11.59 -24.40 -4.58
C PHE A 76 -11.00 -25.66 -5.20
N HIS A 77 -11.03 -25.79 -6.53
CA HIS A 77 -10.64 -27.04 -7.21
C HIS A 77 -9.15 -27.11 -7.54
N VAL A 78 -8.40 -26.08 -7.18
CA VAL A 78 -6.96 -25.94 -7.45
C VAL A 78 -6.16 -26.61 -6.33
N SER A 79 -5.05 -27.26 -6.69
CA SER A 79 -4.10 -27.78 -5.70
C SER A 79 -3.46 -26.65 -4.88
N GLU A 80 -3.17 -26.93 -3.60
CA GLU A 80 -2.52 -25.98 -2.70
C GLU A 80 -1.19 -25.47 -3.26
N ASP A 81 -0.40 -26.34 -3.89
CA ASP A 81 0.89 -25.99 -4.49
C ASP A 81 0.77 -25.02 -5.68
N VAL A 82 -0.19 -25.27 -6.59
CA VAL A 82 -0.42 -24.39 -7.75
C VAL A 82 -0.95 -23.04 -7.32
N PHE A 83 -1.83 -23.01 -6.32
CA PHE A 83 -2.34 -21.76 -5.76
C PHE A 83 -1.23 -20.93 -5.12
N ILE A 84 -0.42 -21.53 -4.25
CA ILE A 84 0.70 -20.83 -3.59
C ILE A 84 1.71 -20.33 -4.62
N ALA A 85 2.10 -21.16 -5.59
CA ALA A 85 3.03 -20.76 -6.64
C ALA A 85 2.52 -19.59 -7.48
N SER A 86 1.22 -19.57 -7.75
CA SER A 86 0.58 -18.49 -8.52
C SER A 86 0.49 -17.20 -7.72
N ILE A 87 0.08 -17.26 -6.46
CA ILE A 87 0.03 -16.11 -5.54
C ILE A 87 1.44 -15.52 -5.32
N ASP A 88 2.47 -16.36 -5.19
CA ASP A 88 3.86 -15.93 -5.02
C ASP A 88 4.39 -15.12 -6.20
N LYS A 89 3.97 -15.46 -7.42
CA LYS A 89 4.32 -14.74 -8.65
C LYS A 89 3.73 -13.32 -8.71
N ILE A 90 2.56 -13.12 -8.10
CA ILE A 90 1.83 -11.84 -8.14
C ILE A 90 1.88 -11.07 -6.83
N LYS A 91 2.61 -11.56 -5.82
CA LYS A 91 2.71 -10.95 -4.49
C LYS A 91 3.14 -9.48 -4.52
N ASP A 92 3.93 -9.07 -5.50
CA ASP A 92 4.42 -7.69 -5.61
C ASP A 92 3.35 -6.71 -6.13
N LEU A 93 2.18 -7.23 -6.52
CA LEU A 93 1.05 -6.46 -7.03
C LEU A 93 0.05 -6.06 -5.93
N PHE A 94 -0.07 -6.84 -4.85
CA PHE A 94 -1.14 -6.65 -3.84
C PHE A 94 -1.00 -5.39 -2.97
N GLY A 95 0.20 -4.79 -2.90
CA GLY A 95 0.46 -3.57 -2.13
C GLY A 95 0.31 -2.26 -2.92
N LYS A 96 -0.06 -2.33 -4.20
CA LYS A 96 -0.21 -1.17 -5.10
C LYS A 96 -1.67 -0.81 -5.38
N GLN A 97 -2.59 -1.70 -5.04
CA GLN A 97 -4.01 -1.57 -5.33
C GLN A 97 -4.70 -0.78 -4.22
N ALA A 98 -5.73 -0.02 -4.58
CA ALA A 98 -6.53 0.76 -3.62
C ALA A 98 -7.48 -0.12 -2.79
N GLU A 99 -7.90 -1.26 -3.35
CA GLU A 99 -8.86 -2.18 -2.75
C GLU A 99 -8.25 -3.56 -2.54
N MET A 100 -8.80 -4.30 -1.57
CA MET A 100 -8.33 -5.64 -1.23
C MET A 100 -8.75 -6.63 -2.33
N PRO A 101 -7.85 -7.51 -2.78
CA PRO A 101 -8.19 -8.54 -3.75
C PRO A 101 -9.26 -9.51 -3.22
N GLU A 102 -10.14 -9.95 -4.10
CA GLU A 102 -11.23 -10.88 -3.77
C GLU A 102 -10.94 -12.28 -4.31
N ILE A 103 -11.17 -13.30 -3.47
CA ILE A 103 -11.04 -14.71 -3.88
C ILE A 103 -12.41 -15.19 -4.38
N GLY A 104 -12.48 -15.58 -5.64
CA GLY A 104 -13.60 -16.28 -6.26
C GLY A 104 -13.58 -17.79 -6.04
N TYR A 105 -14.29 -18.53 -6.90
CA TYR A 105 -14.36 -20.00 -6.83
C TYR A 105 -13.10 -20.69 -7.36
N ASP A 106 -12.55 -20.24 -8.49
CA ASP A 106 -11.27 -20.72 -9.05
C ASP A 106 -10.48 -19.53 -9.66
N SER A 107 -10.71 -18.34 -9.11
CA SER A 107 -10.08 -17.11 -9.61
C SER A 107 -9.84 -16.10 -8.51
N LEU A 108 -8.88 -15.21 -8.74
CA LEU A 108 -8.59 -14.07 -7.90
C LEU A 108 -8.92 -12.79 -8.67
N PHE A 109 -9.66 -11.89 -8.05
CA PHE A 109 -10.03 -10.61 -8.61
C PHE A 109 -9.19 -9.49 -8.00
N LEU A 110 -8.54 -8.72 -8.86
CA LEU A 110 -7.76 -7.55 -8.49
C LEU A 110 -8.49 -6.30 -8.98
N HIS A 111 -8.77 -5.37 -8.08
CA HIS A 111 -9.50 -4.14 -8.42
C HIS A 111 -8.52 -3.06 -8.88
N CYS A 112 -8.88 -2.40 -9.98
CA CYS A 112 -8.15 -1.31 -10.62
C CYS A 112 -9.09 -0.13 -10.83
N GLN A 113 -8.58 1.09 -10.64
CA GLN A 113 -9.41 2.30 -10.77
C GLN A 113 -9.55 2.77 -12.22
N SER A 114 -8.66 2.32 -13.11
CA SER A 114 -8.65 2.73 -14.51
C SER A 114 -8.33 1.58 -15.45
N GLU A 115 -8.80 1.69 -16.69
CA GLU A 115 -8.51 0.73 -17.76
C GLU A 115 -7.01 0.64 -18.05
N ALA A 116 -6.31 1.78 -18.06
CA ALA A 116 -4.88 1.83 -18.31
C ALA A 116 -4.07 1.11 -17.21
N GLU A 117 -4.51 1.18 -15.96
CA GLU A 117 -3.92 0.44 -14.85
C GLU A 117 -4.23 -1.05 -14.95
N ALA A 118 -5.48 -1.40 -15.30
CA ALA A 118 -5.89 -2.78 -15.49
C ALA A 118 -5.06 -3.46 -16.60
N GLN A 119 -4.86 -2.79 -17.74
CA GLN A 119 -4.09 -3.30 -18.86
C GLN A 119 -2.60 -3.47 -18.52
N LYS A 120 -2.00 -2.53 -17.78
CA LYS A 120 -0.62 -2.65 -17.29
C LYS A 120 -0.46 -3.80 -16.32
N THR A 121 -1.43 -3.99 -15.44
CA THR A 121 -1.35 -5.06 -14.44
C THR A 121 -1.62 -6.42 -15.09
N LEU A 122 -2.50 -6.50 -16.09
CA LEU A 122 -2.69 -7.70 -16.91
C LEU A 122 -1.40 -8.11 -17.62
N SER A 123 -0.66 -7.16 -18.22
CA SER A 123 0.60 -7.51 -18.89
C SER A 123 1.67 -8.01 -17.91
N LEU A 124 1.71 -7.46 -16.69
CA LEU A 124 2.59 -7.96 -15.62
C LEU A 124 2.21 -9.39 -15.20
N ILE A 125 0.91 -9.68 -15.03
CA ILE A 125 0.44 -11.02 -14.65
C ILE A 125 0.68 -12.03 -15.78
N ALA A 126 0.41 -11.65 -17.02
CA ALA A 126 0.70 -12.46 -18.19
C ALA A 126 2.22 -12.74 -18.32
N SER A 127 3.08 -11.76 -18.03
CA SER A 127 4.54 -11.95 -18.02
C SER A 127 5.02 -12.91 -16.91
N ALA A 128 4.24 -13.05 -15.84
CA ALA A 128 4.48 -14.05 -14.79
C ALA A 128 4.01 -15.47 -15.18
N GLY A 129 3.40 -15.62 -16.36
CA GLY A 129 2.91 -16.89 -16.89
C GLY A 129 1.60 -17.36 -16.25
N LEU A 130 0.73 -16.43 -15.86
CA LEU A 130 -0.61 -16.73 -15.35
C LEU A 130 -1.67 -16.27 -16.34
N ASN A 131 -2.77 -17.01 -16.40
CA ASN A 131 -3.92 -16.64 -17.22
C ASN A 131 -4.70 -15.56 -16.48
N ALA A 132 -4.85 -14.39 -17.11
CA ALA A 132 -5.63 -13.30 -16.56
C ALA A 132 -6.47 -12.61 -17.64
N SER A 133 -7.64 -12.13 -17.24
CA SER A 133 -8.55 -11.37 -18.09
C SER A 133 -8.99 -10.09 -17.39
N VAL A 134 -9.18 -9.02 -18.16
CA VAL A 134 -9.79 -7.78 -17.66
C VAL A 134 -11.30 -7.89 -17.80
N ILE A 135 -12.00 -7.59 -16.72
CA ILE A 135 -13.45 -7.53 -16.64
C ILE A 135 -13.82 -6.09 -16.28
N GLN A 136 -14.63 -5.45 -17.10
CA GLN A 136 -15.20 -4.15 -16.76
C GLN A 136 -16.48 -4.38 -15.94
N ASN A 137 -16.48 -3.87 -14.71
CA ASN A 137 -17.67 -3.76 -13.90
C ASN A 137 -18.17 -2.31 -13.93
N LYS A 138 -19.42 -2.05 -13.56
CA LYS A 138 -20.13 -0.78 -13.83
C LYS A 138 -19.40 0.47 -13.35
N ARG A 139 -18.53 0.35 -12.34
CA ARG A 139 -17.78 1.46 -11.73
C ARG A 139 -16.27 1.23 -11.61
N ASP A 140 -15.80 0.01 -11.86
CA ASP A 140 -14.43 -0.42 -11.60
C ASP A 140 -13.94 -1.41 -12.66
N TRP A 141 -12.63 -1.49 -12.81
CA TRP A 141 -11.98 -2.46 -13.66
C TRP A 141 -11.41 -3.56 -12.78
N GLN A 142 -11.68 -4.81 -13.13
CA GLN A 142 -11.24 -5.96 -12.36
C GLN A 142 -10.36 -6.84 -13.23
N ILE A 143 -9.31 -7.41 -12.64
CA ILE A 143 -8.47 -8.40 -13.30
C ILE A 143 -8.77 -9.73 -12.65
N LYS A 144 -9.36 -10.63 -13.42
CA LYS A 144 -9.59 -12.01 -13.02
C LYS A 144 -8.37 -12.83 -13.38
N VAL A 145 -7.64 -13.29 -12.37
CA VAL A 145 -6.55 -14.26 -12.50
C VAL A 145 -7.15 -15.65 -12.30
N GLU A 146 -6.96 -16.53 -13.28
CA GLU A 146 -7.41 -17.92 -13.24
C GLU A 146 -6.24 -18.84 -12.86
N PHE A 147 -6.55 -19.89 -12.10
CA PHE A 147 -5.58 -20.84 -11.54
C PHE A 147 -5.75 -22.24 -12.13
#